data_AF-A0A090WU80-F1
#
_entry.id   AF-A0A090WU80-F1
#
_cell.length_a   1.000
_cell.length_b   1.000
_cell.length_c   1.000
_cell.angle_alpha   90.00
_cell.angle_beta   90.00
_cell.angle_gamma   90.00
#
_symmetry.space_group_name_H-M   'P 1'
#
loop_
_entity.id
_entity.type
_entity.pdbx_description
1 polymer ?
#
loop_
_entity_poly.entity_id
_entity_poly.type
_entity_poly.pdbx_seq_one_letter_code
_entity_poly.pdbx_strand_id
1 'polypeptide(L)'
;MDQGKMNLNLSKSDIVEFLKEIGEPFQFLSKKKNIFFKIDASKHSILTWFDPDAVEKIINNLLSNAFKFTPEEGAISLDIFDGEDFIEPESISMDIEQSKYIVIQVKDSGPGDTCT
;
A
#
# COMPACT_ATOMS: atom_id res chain seq x y z
N MET A 1 -14.92 25.17 -19.30
CA MET A 1 -14.23 24.81 -18.06
C MET A 1 -13.47 23.54 -18.37
N ASP A 2 -12.19 23.68 -18.70
CA ASP A 2 -11.32 22.55 -19.04
C ASP A 2 -11.24 21.59 -17.86
N GLN A 3 -11.76 20.38 -18.06
CA GLN A 3 -11.60 19.28 -17.12
C GLN A 3 -10.11 18.98 -17.00
N GLY A 4 -9.56 19.22 -15.80
CA GLY A 4 -8.15 19.07 -15.50
C GLY A 4 -7.63 17.69 -15.88
N LYS A 5 -6.83 17.64 -16.96
CA LYS A 5 -6.07 16.45 -17.32
C LYS A 5 -5.09 16.18 -16.18
N MET A 6 -5.32 15.10 -15.45
CA MET A 6 -4.29 14.54 -14.57
C MET A 6 -3.14 14.12 -15.50
N ASN A 7 -2.05 14.89 -15.49
CA ASN A 7 -0.88 14.57 -16.29
C ASN A 7 -0.21 13.37 -15.64
N LEU A 8 -0.28 12.21 -16.29
CA LEU A 8 0.38 11.00 -15.84
C LEU A 8 1.90 11.19 -15.97
N ASN A 9 2.61 11.20 -14.85
CA ASN A 9 4.06 11.38 -14.82
C ASN A 9 4.75 10.07 -14.48
N LEU A 10 4.87 9.18 -15.48
CA LEU A 10 5.47 7.87 -15.29
C LEU A 10 7.00 7.95 -15.16
N SER A 11 7.53 7.36 -14.10
CA SER A 11 8.96 7.10 -13.93
C SER A 11 9.21 5.60 -13.77
N LYS A 12 10.35 5.14 -14.30
CA LYS A 12 10.83 3.77 -14.07
C LYS A 12 11.72 3.77 -12.83
N SER A 13 11.24 3.19 -11.74
CA SER A 13 11.91 3.21 -10.43
C SER A 13 11.64 1.92 -9.66
N ASP A 14 12.38 1.70 -8.57
CA ASP A 14 12.12 0.58 -7.65
C ASP A 14 10.93 0.93 -6.76
N ILE A 15 9.82 0.24 -6.94
CA ILE A 15 8.60 0.50 -6.16
C ILE A 15 8.74 0.02 -4.71
N VAL A 16 9.58 -0.98 -4.45
CA VAL A 16 9.79 -1.50 -3.09
C VAL A 16 10.54 -0.48 -2.25
N GLU A 17 11.60 0.11 -2.82
CA GLU A 17 12.35 1.20 -2.16
C GLU A 17 11.45 2.42 -1.95
N PHE A 18 10.72 2.84 -2.99
CA PHE A 18 9.80 3.97 -2.92
C PHE A 18 8.72 3.82 -1.83
N LEU A 19 8.08 2.65 -1.73
CA LEU A 19 7.05 2.40 -0.72
C LEU A 19 7.62 2.30 0.70
N LYS A 20 8.86 1.85 0.85
CA LYS A 20 9.56 1.88 2.15
C LYS A 20 9.82 3.33 2.60
N GLU A 21 10.26 4.20 1.69
CA GLU A 21 10.45 5.63 1.98
C GLU A 21 9.15 6.30 2.42
N ILE A 22 8.04 6.06 1.70
CA ILE A 22 6.71 6.56 2.08
C ILE A 22 6.27 6.01 3.45
N GLY A 23 6.66 4.78 3.78
CA GLY A 23 6.32 4.13 5.03
C GLY A 23 7.13 4.60 6.25
N GLU A 24 8.30 5.23 6.08
CA GLU A 24 9.17 5.63 7.20
C GLU A 24 8.47 6.56 8.23
N PRO A 25 7.73 7.61 7.83
CA PRO A 25 7.01 8.46 8.78
C PRO A 25 5.99 7.67 9.61
N PHE A 26 5.36 6.66 9.00
CA PHE A 26 4.40 5.79 9.68
C PHE A 26 5.07 4.82 10.65
N GLN A 27 6.31 4.39 10.39
CA GLN A 27 7.11 3.62 11.34
C GLN A 27 7.42 4.42 12.61
N PHE A 28 7.65 5.73 12.49
CA PHE A 28 7.78 6.60 13.66
C PHE A 28 6.44 6.78 14.39
N LEU A 29 5.36 6.99 13.64
CA LEU A 29 4.02 7.14 14.20
C LEU A 29 3.56 5.89 14.95
N SER A 30 3.90 4.69 14.45
CA SER A 30 3.53 3.41 15.07
C SER A 30 4.11 3.27 16.47
N LYS A 31 5.37 3.68 16.67
CA LYS A 31 6.01 3.71 17.99
C LYS A 31 5.30 4.65 18.95
N LYS A 32 4.87 5.83 18.46
CA LYS A 32 4.15 6.82 19.27
C LYS A 32 2.75 6.36 19.67
N LYS A 33 2.07 5.64 18.79
CA LYS A 33 0.72 5.09 19.01
C LYS A 33 0.70 3.68 19.60
N ASN A 34 1.87 3.09 19.82
CA ASN A 34 2.03 1.71 20.26
C ASN A 34 1.23 0.72 19.38
N ILE A 35 1.43 0.86 18.06
CA ILE A 35 0.85 0.02 17.00
C ILE A 35 2.00 -0.76 16.35
N PHE A 36 1.79 -2.06 16.11
CA PHE A 36 2.70 -2.87 15.31
C PHE A 36 2.56 -2.49 13.84
N PHE A 37 3.61 -1.93 13.25
CA PHE A 37 3.64 -1.61 11.83
C PHE A 37 4.83 -2.28 11.16
N LYS A 38 4.56 -2.96 10.04
CA LYS A 38 5.57 -3.62 9.21
C LYS A 38 5.35 -3.34 7.72
N ILE A 39 6.43 -3.41 6.97
CA ILE A 39 6.44 -3.33 5.52
C ILE A 39 7.11 -4.59 5.01
N ASP A 40 6.37 -5.41 4.27
CA ASP A 40 6.85 -6.68 3.71
C ASP A 40 6.77 -6.62 2.18
N ALA A 41 7.73 -7.25 1.50
CA ALA A 41 7.76 -7.33 0.05
C ALA A 41 8.12 -8.76 -0.39
N SER A 42 7.43 -9.28 -1.43
CA SER A 42 7.71 -10.61 -1.99
C SER A 42 9.10 -10.69 -2.61
N LYS A 43 9.60 -9.57 -3.14
CA LYS A 43 10.94 -9.40 -3.72
C LYS A 43 11.65 -8.23 -3.07
N HIS A 44 12.98 -8.29 -3.01
CA HIS A 44 13.79 -7.21 -2.44
C HIS A 44 13.70 -5.90 -3.23
N SER A 45 13.55 -6.01 -4.55
CA SER A 45 13.53 -4.92 -5.52
C SER A 45 12.59 -5.27 -6.68
N ILE A 46 11.75 -4.32 -7.08
CA ILE A 46 10.85 -4.48 -8.24
C ILE A 46 10.92 -3.20 -9.08
N LEU A 47 11.71 -3.22 -10.16
CA LEU A 47 11.82 -2.11 -11.10
C LEU A 47 10.61 -2.06 -12.04
N THR A 48 9.79 -1.03 -11.91
CA THR A 48 8.55 -0.88 -12.67
C THR A 48 8.28 0.57 -13.07
N TRP A 49 7.31 0.77 -13.96
CA TRP A 49 6.81 2.09 -14.33
C TRP A 49 5.59 2.43 -13.48
N PHE A 50 5.65 3.55 -12.78
CA PHE A 50 4.52 4.08 -12.02
C PHE A 50 4.59 5.60 -11.96
N ASP A 51 3.49 6.24 -11.55
CA ASP A 51 3.46 7.67 -11.26
C ASP A 51 3.73 7.85 -9.76
N PRO A 52 4.91 8.39 -9.36
CA PRO A 52 5.28 8.49 -7.95
C PRO A 52 4.30 9.34 -7.14
N ASP A 53 3.85 10.47 -7.70
CA ASP A 53 2.94 11.39 -7.02
C ASP A 53 1.58 10.71 -6.77
N ALA A 54 1.09 9.96 -7.75
CA ALA A 54 -0.16 9.22 -7.63
C ALA A 54 -0.05 8.10 -6.58
N VAL A 55 1.01 7.30 -6.62
CA VAL A 55 1.22 6.18 -5.68
C VAL A 55 1.44 6.72 -4.26
N GLU A 56 2.26 7.73 -4.07
CA GLU A 56 2.48 8.38 -2.77
C GLU A 56 1.15 8.85 -2.17
N LYS A 57 0.31 9.51 -2.96
CA LYS A 57 -0.99 10.00 -2.50
C LYS A 57 -1.93 8.86 -2.08
N ILE A 58 -1.98 7.78 -2.86
CA ILE A 58 -2.80 6.60 -2.54
C ILE A 58 -2.34 5.97 -1.23
N ILE A 59 -1.04 5.73 -1.08
CA ILE A 59 -0.48 5.03 0.07
C ILE A 59 -0.59 5.87 1.34
N ASN A 60 -0.31 7.18 1.26
CA ASN A 60 -0.55 8.08 2.38
C ASN A 60 -2.02 8.09 2.83
N ASN A 61 -2.97 8.02 1.90
CA ASN A 61 -4.39 7.97 2.25
C ASN A 61 -4.75 6.65 2.97
N LEU A 62 -4.29 5.51 2.42
CA LEU A 62 -4.56 4.20 3.02
C LEU A 62 -3.92 4.06 4.40
N LEU A 63 -2.63 4.40 4.53
CA LEU A 63 -1.92 4.32 5.81
C LEU A 63 -2.48 5.31 6.83
N SER A 64 -2.78 6.55 6.45
CA SER A 64 -3.37 7.50 7.40
C SER A 64 -4.73 7.05 7.93
N ASN A 65 -5.55 6.40 7.10
CA ASN A 65 -6.80 5.77 7.55
C ASN A 65 -6.52 4.58 8.47
N ALA A 66 -5.66 3.65 8.09
CA ALA A 66 -5.30 2.50 8.92
C ALA A 66 -4.82 2.94 10.32
N PHE A 67 -3.91 3.92 10.38
CA PHE A 67 -3.41 4.48 11.65
C PHE A 67 -4.44 5.30 12.43
N LYS A 68 -5.49 5.81 11.78
CA LYS A 68 -6.58 6.53 12.44
C LYS A 68 -7.53 5.57 13.15
N PHE A 69 -7.82 4.42 12.55
CA PHE A 69 -8.84 3.48 13.02
C PHE A 69 -8.29 2.27 13.79
N THR A 70 -7.00 1.97 13.65
CA THR A 70 -6.37 0.90 14.44
C THR A 70 -6.16 1.36 15.89
N PRO A 71 -6.66 0.61 16.89
CA PRO A 71 -6.45 0.92 18.30
C PRO A 71 -4.99 0.66 18.73
N GLU A 72 -4.64 1.09 19.94
CA GLU A 72 -3.39 0.72 20.60
C GLU A 72 -3.21 -0.81 20.65
N GLU A 73 -1.98 -1.29 20.56
CA GLU A 73 -1.60 -2.72 20.45
C GLU A 73 -2.13 -3.42 19.18
N GLY A 74 -2.80 -2.71 18.28
CA GLY A 74 -3.21 -3.22 16.98
C GLY A 74 -2.04 -3.37 16.00
N ALA A 75 -2.34 -3.93 14.82
CA ALA A 75 -1.35 -4.21 13.78
C ALA A 75 -1.76 -3.63 12.43
N ILE A 76 -0.77 -3.12 11.70
CA ILE A 76 -0.89 -2.63 10.33
C ILE A 76 0.25 -3.26 9.50
N SER A 77 -0.05 -3.73 8.29
CA SER A 77 0.97 -4.14 7.32
C SER A 77 0.80 -3.44 5.98
N LEU A 78 1.91 -3.04 5.38
CA LEU A 78 2.01 -2.68 3.97
C LEU A 78 2.76 -3.81 3.25
N ASP A 79 2.02 -4.62 2.51
CA ASP A 79 2.52 -5.79 1.79
C ASP A 79 2.63 -5.46 0.30
N ILE A 80 3.76 -5.83 -0.32
CA ILE A 80 4.07 -5.55 -1.73
C ILE A 80 4.37 -6.87 -2.43
N PHE A 81 3.64 -7.18 -3.50
CA PHE A 81 3.82 -8.41 -4.26
C PHE A 81 4.09 -8.10 -5.73
N ASP A 82 5.09 -8.75 -6.29
CA ASP A 82 5.02 -9.07 -7.72
C ASP A 82 3.77 -9.92 -7.96
N GLY A 83 2.98 -9.62 -8.98
CA GLY A 83 1.68 -10.26 -9.14
C GLY A 83 1.76 -11.79 -9.23
N GLU A 84 2.85 -12.37 -9.73
CA GLU A 84 3.06 -13.83 -9.72
C GLU A 84 3.19 -14.44 -8.31
N ASP A 85 3.61 -13.64 -7.34
CA ASP A 85 3.77 -14.05 -5.94
C ASP A 85 2.48 -13.79 -5.11
N PHE A 86 1.48 -13.14 -5.70
CA PHE A 86 0.24 -12.79 -5.01
C PHE A 86 -0.75 -13.95 -5.04
N ILE A 87 -1.05 -14.50 -3.87
CA ILE A 87 -2.11 -15.51 -3.74
C ILE A 87 -3.43 -14.77 -3.57
N GLU A 88 -4.26 -14.78 -4.62
CA GLU A 88 -5.60 -14.20 -4.58
C GLU A 88 -6.45 -14.84 -3.48
N PRO A 89 -7.09 -14.04 -2.61
CA PRO A 89 -8.06 -14.56 -1.66
C PRO A 89 -9.27 -15.14 -2.40
N GLU A 90 -9.84 -16.24 -1.89
CA GLU A 90 -11.03 -16.89 -2.49
C GLU A 90 -12.22 -15.92 -2.71
N SER A 91 -12.31 -14.87 -1.89
CA SER A 91 -13.36 -13.85 -1.95
C SER A 91 -13.18 -12.81 -3.06
N ILE A 92 -12.03 -12.81 -3.75
CA ILE A 92 -11.69 -11.86 -4.80
C ILE A 92 -11.35 -12.67 -6.04
N SER A 93 -12.18 -12.58 -7.08
CA SER A 93 -11.86 -13.15 -8.39
C SER A 93 -11.39 -12.01 -9.28
N MET A 94 -10.10 -11.98 -9.61
CA MET A 94 -9.58 -11.01 -10.58
C MET A 94 -9.40 -11.71 -11.94
N ASP A 95 -10.19 -11.33 -12.93
CA ASP A 95 -9.98 -11.75 -14.33
C ASP A 95 -8.81 -10.97 -14.96
N ILE A 96 -7.63 -11.02 -14.33
CA ILE A 96 -6.42 -10.32 -14.80
C ILE A 96 -5.24 -11.28 -14.89
N GLU A 97 -4.35 -11.02 -15.84
CA GLU A 97 -3.07 -11.72 -15.94
C GLU A 97 -2.11 -11.15 -14.89
N GLN A 98 -2.08 -11.78 -13.70
CA GLN A 98 -1.37 -11.26 -12.52
C GLN A 98 0.09 -10.89 -12.78
N SER A 99 0.80 -11.61 -13.66
CA SER A 99 2.19 -11.31 -14.04
C SER A 99 2.42 -9.91 -14.63
N LYS A 100 1.35 -9.20 -15.01
CA LYS A 100 1.40 -7.82 -15.50
C LYS A 100 1.21 -6.76 -14.42
N TYR A 101 0.96 -7.17 -13.18
CA TYR A 101 0.58 -6.28 -12.10
C TYR A 101 1.52 -6.39 -10.91
N ILE A 102 1.55 -5.32 -10.14
CA ILE A 102 2.14 -5.28 -8.81
C ILE A 102 0.98 -5.06 -7.86
N VAL A 103 0.92 -5.88 -6.82
CA VAL A 103 -0.13 -5.78 -5.81
C VAL A 103 0.43 -5.08 -4.59
N ILE A 104 -0.19 -3.97 -4.23
CA ILE A 104 0.10 -3.26 -2.98
C ILE A 104 -1.11 -3.42 -2.08
N GLN A 105 -0.89 -3.95 -0.88
CA GLN A 105 -1.94 -4.29 0.05
C GLN A 105 -1.66 -3.63 1.40
N VAL A 106 -2.64 -2.87 1.91
CA VAL A 106 -2.63 -2.37 3.28
C VAL A 106 -3.63 -3.19 4.08
N LYS A 107 -3.17 -3.83 5.16
CA LYS A 107 -4.02 -4.52 6.13
C LYS A 107 -3.94 -3.80 7.47
N ASP A 108 -5.05 -3.74 8.17
CA ASP A 108 -5.11 -3.26 9.53
C ASP A 108 -6.00 -4.14 10.41
N SER A 109 -5.74 -4.11 11.72
CA SER A 109 -6.53 -4.82 12.72
C SER A 109 -7.51 -3.90 13.44
N GLY A 110 -7.84 -2.74 12.87
CA GLY A 110 -8.90 -1.90 13.38
C GLY A 110 -10.25 -2.63 13.34
N PRO A 111 -11.24 -2.19 14.12
CA PRO A 111 -12.61 -2.54 13.83
C PRO A 111 -12.91 -1.98 12.44
N GLY A 112 -12.80 -2.82 11.40
CA GLY A 112 -13.32 -2.47 10.08
C GLY A 112 -14.75 -1.99 10.26
N ASP A 113 -15.24 -1.09 9.39
CA ASP A 113 -16.63 -0.60 9.44
C ASP A 113 -17.59 -1.80 9.35
N THR A 114 -17.85 -2.45 10.48
CA THR A 114 -18.94 -3.40 10.65
C THR A 114 -20.17 -2.53 10.71
N CYS A 115 -20.66 -2.15 9.53
CA CYS A 115 -22.04 -1.75 9.39
C CYS A 115 -22.91 -2.89 9.91
N THR A 116 -23.38 -2.74 11.15
CA THR A 116 -24.66 -3.31 11.63
C THR A 116 -25.79 -3.03 10.67
#